data_AF-A0A452XQV9-F1
#
_entry.id   AF-A0A452XQV9-F1
#
_cell.length_a   1.000
_cell.length_b   1.000
_cell.length_c   1.000
_cell.angle_alpha   90.00
_cell.angle_beta   90.00
_cell.angle_gamma   90.00
#
_symmetry.space_group_name_H-M   'P 1'
#
loop_
_entity.id
_entity.type
_entity.pdbx_description
1 polymer ?
#
loop_
_entity_poly.entity_id
_entity_poly.type
_entity_poly.pdbx_seq_one_letter_code
_entity_poly.pdbx_strand_id
1 'polypeptide(L)'
;IVHLCVVAPTTEPSTPIPDCIQQVLDEFPDVFAEPTGLPPRRPCDHRIPLIPGAQPVNTRPYRHKPELKYEIEAQVEELLRSGIIQRSTS
;
A
#
# COMPACT_ATOMS: atom_id res chain seq x y z
N ILE A 1 19.74 -10.15 -16.57
CA ILE A 1 19.61 -11.14 -15.49
C ILE A 1 19.26 -10.36 -14.23
N VAL A 2 17.97 -10.34 -13.86
CA VAL A 2 17.49 -9.62 -12.68
C VAL A 2 17.80 -10.51 -11.48
N HIS A 3 18.75 -10.11 -10.64
CA HIS A 3 19.00 -10.81 -9.38
C HIS A 3 17.86 -10.46 -8.42
N LEU A 4 16.90 -11.37 -8.29
CA LEU A 4 15.90 -11.33 -7.24
C LEU A 4 16.61 -11.67 -5.93
N CYS A 5 16.90 -10.68 -5.08
CA CYS A 5 17.38 -10.95 -3.74
C CYS A 5 16.21 -11.51 -2.93
N VAL A 6 16.19 -12.84 -2.74
CA VAL A 6 15.32 -13.49 -1.77
C VAL A 6 15.91 -13.17 -0.41
N VAL A 7 15.22 -12.33 0.38
CA VAL A 7 15.56 -12.15 1.79
C VAL A 7 15.15 -13.44 2.51
N ALA A 8 16.10 -14.36 2.64
CA ALA A 8 15.96 -15.45 3.59
C ALA A 8 15.90 -14.84 5.01
N PRO A 9 15.22 -15.48 5.99
CA PRO A 9 15.40 -15.13 7.39
C PRO A 9 16.83 -15.51 7.77
N THR A 10 17.74 -14.56 7.56
CA THR A 10 19.16 -14.72 7.76
C THR A 10 19.43 -14.64 9.27
N THR A 11 19.59 -15.79 9.90
CA THR A 11 20.20 -15.97 11.23
C THR A 11 21.71 -15.69 11.14
N GLU A 12 22.10 -14.48 10.76
CA GLU A 12 23.47 -13.99 10.87
C GLU A 12 23.56 -13.09 12.11
N PRO A 13 24.68 -13.08 12.84
CA PRO A 13 24.87 -12.19 13.98
C PRO A 13 24.70 -10.74 13.49
N SER A 14 23.61 -10.08 13.89
CA SER A 14 23.35 -8.71 13.48
C SER A 14 24.51 -7.84 13.95
N THR A 15 25.25 -7.25 13.01
CA THR A 15 26.19 -6.18 13.34
C THR A 15 25.44 -5.13 14.17
N PRO A 16 25.98 -4.67 15.31
CA PRO A 16 25.28 -3.71 16.14
C PRO A 16 24.97 -2.47 15.33
N ILE A 17 23.70 -2.06 15.33
CA ILE A 17 23.26 -0.82 14.69
C ILE A 17 24.01 0.32 15.38
N PRO A 18 24.72 1.20 14.64
CA PRO A 18 25.39 2.35 15.24
C PRO A 18 24.40 3.21 16.05
N ASP A 19 24.83 3.70 17.22
CA ASP A 19 23.96 4.43 18.17
C ASP A 19 23.21 5.61 17.51
N CYS A 20 23.86 6.32 16.59
CA CYS A 20 23.24 7.43 15.87
C CYS A 20 22.06 7.00 14.98
N ILE A 21 22.09 5.78 14.45
CA ILE A 21 21.00 5.23 13.63
C ILE A 21 19.88 4.73 14.54
N GLN A 22 20.23 4.06 15.65
CA GLN A 22 19.24 3.59 16.62
C GLN A 22 18.40 4.74 17.18
N GLN A 23 19.03 5.87 17.51
CA GLN A 23 18.33 7.08 17.99
C GLN A 23 17.28 7.59 17.00
N VAL A 24 17.60 7.59 15.70
CA VAL A 24 16.65 8.03 14.65
C VAL A 24 15.50 7.04 14.50
N LEU A 25 15.76 5.73 14.58
CA LEU A 25 14.71 4.72 14.52
C LEU A 25 13.73 4.85 15.70
N ASP A 26 14.27 5.11 16.89
CA ASP A 26 13.48 5.30 18.11
C ASP A 26 12.70 6.63 18.10
N GLU A 27 13.20 7.66 17.39
CA GLU A 27 12.53 8.95 17.22
C GLU A 27 11.33 8.89 16.26
N PHE A 28 11.40 8.06 15.21
CA PHE A 28 10.37 7.94 14.17
C PHE A 28 9.79 6.53 14.04
N PRO A 29 9.27 5.92 15.12
CA PRO A 29 8.71 4.57 15.07
C PRO A 29 7.42 4.51 14.22
N ASP A 30 6.73 5.64 14.09
CA ASP A 30 5.50 5.81 13.30
C ASP A 30 5.74 5.71 11.79
N VAL A 31 6.93 6.10 11.30
CA VAL A 31 7.30 5.98 9.88
C VAL A 31 7.36 4.52 9.43
N PHE A 32 7.66 3.62 10.35
CA PHE A 32 7.74 2.17 10.10
C PHE A 32 6.49 1.40 10.54
N ALA A 33 5.55 2.07 11.21
CA ALA A 33 4.28 1.46 11.59
C ALA A 33 3.41 1.19 10.35
N GLU A 34 2.61 0.13 10.42
CA GLU A 34 1.65 -0.16 9.36
C GLU A 34 0.63 1.00 9.28
N PRO A 35 0.41 1.59 8.09
CA PRO A 35 -0.50 2.71 7.96
C PRO A 35 -1.93 2.26 8.23
N THR A 36 -2.58 2.90 9.20
CA THR A 36 -3.97 2.64 9.58
C THR A 36 -4.98 3.56 8.88
N GLY A 37 -4.49 4.47 8.03
CA GLY A 37 -5.33 5.40 7.29
C GLY A 37 -4.55 6.25 6.30
N LEU A 38 -5.24 7.22 5.69
CA LEU A 38 -4.65 8.13 4.71
C LEU A 38 -3.57 9.02 5.37
N PRO A 39 -2.48 9.32 4.65
CA PRO A 39 -1.48 10.26 5.15
C PRO A 39 -2.12 11.65 5.37
N PRO A 40 -1.56 12.46 6.28
CA PRO A 40 -2.03 13.82 6.51
C PRO A 40 -2.03 14.62 5.20
N ARG A 41 -3.00 15.54 5.06
CA ARG A 41 -3.11 16.38 3.86
C ARG A 41 -1.81 17.14 3.62
N ARG A 42 -1.32 17.06 2.39
CA ARG A 42 -0.10 17.75 1.96
C ARG A 42 -0.48 18.98 1.15
N PRO A 43 0.43 19.96 0.96
CA PRO A 43 0.17 21.11 0.09
C PRO A 43 -0.14 20.71 -1.37
N CYS A 44 0.30 19.52 -1.76
CA CYS A 44 0.14 18.96 -3.09
C CYS A 44 -0.58 17.61 -2.98
N ASP A 45 -1.89 17.59 -3.20
CA ASP A 45 -2.66 16.35 -3.37
C ASP A 45 -2.51 15.87 -4.82
N HIS A 46 -2.52 14.54 -5.03
CA HIS A 46 -2.51 13.98 -6.37
C HIS A 46 -3.81 14.33 -7.11
N ARG A 47 -3.70 14.83 -8.35
CA ARG A 47 -4.84 15.14 -9.21
C ARG A 47 -4.65 14.53 -10.58
N ILE A 48 -5.71 13.93 -11.10
CA ILE A 48 -5.77 13.41 -12.47
C ILE A 48 -6.49 14.45 -13.34
N PRO A 49 -5.79 15.24 -14.17
CA PRO A 49 -6.44 16.18 -15.09
C PRO A 49 -7.11 15.41 -16.23
N LEU A 50 -8.38 15.73 -16.50
CA LEU A 50 -9.11 15.15 -17.63
C LEU A 50 -9.01 16.05 -18.86
N ILE A 51 -9.00 15.42 -20.04
CA ILE A 51 -9.12 16.13 -21.31
C ILE A 51 -10.53 16.77 -21.38
N PRO A 52 -10.69 18.00 -21.90
CA PRO A 52 -12.00 18.62 -22.05
C PRO A 52 -13.00 17.71 -22.79
N GLY A 53 -14.18 17.52 -22.21
CA GLY A 53 -15.25 16.68 -22.77
C GLY A 53 -15.16 15.19 -22.45
N ALA A 54 -14.14 14.73 -21.71
CA ALA A 54 -14.03 13.34 -21.26
C ALA A 54 -15.26 12.90 -20.44
N GLN A 55 -15.79 11.73 -20.76
CA GLN A 55 -16.92 11.13 -20.05
C GLN A 55 -16.44 10.01 -19.12
N PRO A 56 -17.07 9.83 -17.93
CA PRO A 56 -16.78 8.69 -17.06
C PRO A 56 -17.03 7.36 -17.78
N VAL A 57 -16.13 6.40 -17.58
CA VAL A 57 -16.28 5.05 -18.13
C VAL A 57 -16.98 4.17 -17.08
N ASN A 58 -18.09 3.55 -17.46
CA ASN A 58 -18.77 2.55 -16.65
C ASN A 58 -18.89 1.24 -17.45
N THR A 59 -18.08 0.26 -17.08
CA THR A 59 -18.04 -1.06 -17.70
C THR A 59 -18.36 -2.13 -16.69
N ARG A 60 -19.04 -3.20 -17.13
CA ARG A 60 -19.37 -4.33 -16.26
C ARG A 60 -18.09 -5.00 -15.72
N PRO A 61 -18.07 -5.41 -14.45
CA PRO A 61 -16.97 -6.20 -13.91
C PRO A 61 -16.74 -7.49 -14.73
N TYR A 62 -15.47 -7.90 -14.82
CA TYR A 62 -15.12 -9.14 -15.49
C TYR A 62 -15.64 -10.37 -14.75
N ARG A 63 -15.82 -11.48 -15.49
CA ARG A 63 -16.21 -12.76 -14.91
C ARG A 63 -14.97 -13.47 -14.36
N HIS A 64 -14.96 -13.73 -13.05
CA HIS A 64 -13.91 -14.48 -12.38
C HIS A 64 -14.39 -15.89 -12.01
N LYS A 65 -13.44 -16.83 -11.93
CA LYS A 65 -13.70 -18.14 -11.32
C LYS A 65 -13.97 -17.96 -9.82
N PRO A 66 -14.72 -18.87 -9.16
CA PRO A 66 -15.04 -18.74 -7.74
C PRO A 66 -13.83 -18.55 -6.82
N GLU A 67 -12.76 -19.29 -7.04
CA GLU A 67 -11.51 -19.21 -6.26
C GLU A 67 -10.86 -17.83 -6.35
N LEU A 68 -10.79 -17.27 -7.56
CA LEU A 68 -10.22 -15.94 -7.78
C LEU A 68 -11.10 -14.85 -7.18
N LYS A 69 -12.42 -15.00 -7.24
CA LYS A 69 -13.34 -14.05 -6.62
C LYS A 69 -13.13 -13.99 -5.10
N TYR A 70 -12.97 -15.14 -4.45
CA TYR A 70 -12.70 -15.21 -3.01
C TYR A 70 -11.42 -14.45 -2.63
N GLU A 71 -10.33 -14.67 -3.36
CA GLU A 71 -9.06 -13.98 -3.11
C GLU A 71 -9.18 -12.46 -3.31
N ILE A 72 -9.87 -12.03 -4.38
CA ILE A 72 -10.13 -10.60 -4.62
C ILE A 72 -10.93 -10.00 -3.47
N GLU A 73 -11.97 -10.67 -2.98
CA GLU A 73 -12.79 -10.18 -1.88
C GLU A 73 -12.00 -10.08 -0.57
N ALA A 74 -11.12 -11.05 -0.28
CA ALA A 74 -10.24 -11.03 0.88
C ALA A 74 -9.26 -9.84 0.85
N GLN A 75 -8.61 -9.60 -0.29
CA GLN A 75 -7.71 -8.46 -0.47
C GLN A 75 -8.45 -7.12 -0.38
N VAL A 76 -9.66 -7.03 -0.95
CA VAL A 76 -10.49 -5.82 -0.85
C VAL A 76 -10.85 -5.52 0.60
N GLU A 77 -11.17 -6.54 1.41
CA GLU A 77 -11.46 -6.37 2.84
C GLU A 77 -10.23 -5.87 3.61
N GLU A 78 -9.06 -6.42 3.32
CA GLU A 78 -7.80 -5.95 3.91
C GLU A 78 -7.47 -4.50 3.53
N LEU A 79 -7.66 -4.12 2.26
CA LEU A 79 -7.42 -2.76 1.78
C LEU A 79 -8.43 -1.75 2.38
N LEU A 80 -9.66 -2.18 2.63
CA LEU A 80 -10.66 -1.37 3.35
C LEU A 80 -10.26 -1.19 4.81
N ARG A 81 -9.79 -2.25 5.46
CA ARG A 81 -9.35 -2.23 6.87
C ARG A 81 -8.13 -1.34 7.09
N SER A 82 -7.18 -1.35 6.16
CA SER A 82 -5.99 -0.48 6.19
C SER A 82 -6.29 0.98 5.80
N GLY A 83 -7.48 1.27 5.28
CA GLY A 83 -7.87 2.62 4.87
C GLY A 83 -7.22 3.11 3.57
N ILE A 84 -6.62 2.20 2.79
CA ILE A 84 -6.04 2.51 1.47
C ILE A 84 -7.15 2.79 0.45
N ILE A 85 -8.29 2.10 0.58
CA ILE A 85 -9.47 2.31 -0.27
C ILE A 85 -10.70 2.63 0.59
N GLN A 86 -11.71 3.22 -0.03
CA GLN A 86 -12.99 3.54 0.59
C GLN A 86 -14.16 3.20 -0.34
N ARG A 87 -15.34 2.97 0.25
CA ARG A 87 -16.57 2.74 -0.54
C ARG A 87 -16.96 4.03 -1.27
N SER A 88 -17.36 3.88 -2.53
CA SER A 88 -17.79 4.98 -3.41
C SER A 88 -19.06 4.59 -4.16
N THR A 89 -19.79 5.59 -4.68
CA THR A 89 -21.00 5.44 -5.50
C THR A 89 -20.77 5.82 -6.96
N SER A 90 -19.53 6.06 -7.38
CA SER A 90 -19.17 6.30 -8.79
C SER A 90 -19.46 5.11 -9.69
#